data_AF-A0AAW9C9I7-F1
#
_entry.id   AF-A0AAW9C9I7-F1
#
_cell.length_a   1.000
_cell.length_b   1.000
_cell.length_c   1.000
_cell.angle_alpha   90.00
_cell.angle_beta   90.00
_cell.angle_gamma   90.00
#
_symmetry.space_group_name_H-M   'P 1'
#
loop_
_entity.id
_entity.type
_entity.pdbx_description
1 polymer ?
#
loop_
_entity_poly.entity_id
_entity_poly.type
_entity_poly.pdbx_seq_one_letter_code
_entity_poly.pdbx_strand_id
1 'polypeptide(L)'
;MDIVYQLVNGVSGLPAQESRLARFFLDNFAQIPEATIEELAAKAGVSPATLQHFSRSIGCSDINDFIGQVRRQQQVNSRALPAAPMLGDAAWVDPGTLQKLAKNAGVSSDILARFSHSIGRESSDDILGQIRQRLHDFSQQESRVAQMILDDVSFAASATIDQLATAAGVSPATITRFARAAGCDDIRDLRMKLAQASAPLSAGDMPGPWRETLNHIQQSLNTQLCELSPAAIEQAASVIQQAKGLHIFSASTADAPFANLLQYRLLTQGYPANVCLDPALMGITASMLGAGQVLVVFAASSPGSALIAAVHQARWAGAEIVIIGHSQGALAHEQNISLPLNDPRYGSLLVIDLLCDGMDKK
;
A
#
# COMPACT_ATOMS: atom_id res chain seq x y z
N MET A 1 -3.65 -10.39 32.33
CA MET A 1 -4.48 -10.71 31.15
C MET A 1 -5.14 -9.44 30.69
N ASP A 2 -5.40 -9.33 29.38
CA ASP A 2 -6.06 -8.18 28.76
C ASP A 2 -7.57 -8.20 29.12
N ILE A 3 -8.08 -7.13 29.75
CA ILE A 3 -9.48 -7.08 30.22
C ILE A 3 -10.45 -6.99 29.04
N VAL A 4 -10.02 -6.42 27.91
CA VAL A 4 -10.80 -6.39 26.67
C VAL A 4 -10.89 -7.79 26.08
N TYR A 5 -9.79 -8.56 26.09
CA TYR A 5 -9.79 -9.96 25.68
C TYR A 5 -10.72 -10.81 26.57
N GLN A 6 -10.74 -10.57 27.88
CA GLN A 6 -11.65 -11.26 28.81
C GLN A 6 -13.12 -10.87 28.59
N LEU A 7 -13.40 -9.60 28.30
CA LEU A 7 -14.75 -9.14 27.96
C LEU A 7 -15.24 -9.73 26.64
N VAL A 8 -14.38 -9.81 25.62
CA VAL A 8 -14.72 -10.33 24.27
C VAL A 8 -14.89 -11.86 24.28
N ASN A 9 -13.99 -12.60 24.94
CA ASN A 9 -14.07 -14.06 25.02
C ASN A 9 -14.97 -14.57 26.14
N GLY A 10 -15.34 -13.72 27.11
CA GLY A 10 -16.37 -14.04 28.08
C GLY A 10 -17.77 -14.07 27.46
N VAL A 11 -18.03 -13.29 26.40
CA VAL A 11 -19.38 -13.19 25.79
C VAL A 11 -19.91 -14.54 25.28
N SER A 12 -19.02 -15.44 24.83
CA SER A 12 -19.37 -16.69 24.15
C SER A 12 -19.79 -17.84 25.06
N GLY A 13 -19.70 -17.69 26.39
CA GLY A 13 -20.08 -18.73 27.36
C GLY A 13 -20.99 -18.28 28.52
N LEU A 14 -21.37 -17.00 28.58
CA LEU A 14 -22.10 -16.43 29.71
C LEU A 14 -23.63 -16.39 29.48
N PRO A 15 -24.45 -16.38 30.55
CA PRO A 15 -25.89 -16.13 30.48
C PRO A 15 -26.24 -14.82 29.75
N ALA A 16 -27.42 -14.77 29.10
CA ALA A 16 -27.84 -13.66 28.25
C ALA A 16 -27.86 -12.26 28.91
N GLN A 17 -27.87 -12.20 30.24
CA GLN A 17 -27.76 -10.96 31.01
C GLN A 17 -26.30 -10.49 31.16
N GLU A 18 -25.37 -11.42 31.34
CA GLU A 18 -23.94 -11.16 31.49
C GLU A 18 -23.29 -10.84 30.12
N SER A 19 -23.74 -11.47 29.03
CA SER A 19 -23.32 -11.09 27.67
C SER A 19 -23.76 -9.68 27.29
N ARG A 20 -24.94 -9.23 27.79
CA ARG A 20 -25.40 -7.84 27.62
C ARG A 20 -24.55 -6.86 28.42
N LEU A 21 -24.18 -7.22 29.64
CA LEU A 21 -23.27 -6.42 30.47
C LEU A 21 -21.87 -6.32 29.84
N ALA A 22 -21.33 -7.41 29.31
CA ALA A 22 -20.04 -7.39 28.61
C ALA A 22 -20.05 -6.44 27.40
N ARG A 23 -21.10 -6.48 26.58
CA ARG A 23 -21.29 -5.52 25.48
C ARG A 23 -21.41 -4.08 25.97
N PHE A 24 -22.23 -3.84 26.98
CA PHE A 24 -22.38 -2.51 27.57
C PHE A 24 -21.04 -1.93 28.04
N PHE A 25 -20.20 -2.74 28.70
CA PHE A 25 -18.87 -2.31 29.14
C PHE A 25 -17.88 -2.11 27.97
N LEU A 26 -17.98 -2.88 26.89
CA LEU A 26 -17.19 -2.65 25.69
C LEU A 26 -17.60 -1.34 24.99
N ASP A 27 -18.90 -1.06 24.89
CA ASP A 27 -19.43 0.14 24.23
C ASP A 27 -19.14 1.41 25.04
N ASN A 28 -19.07 1.32 26.37
CA ASN A 28 -18.84 2.44 27.27
C ASN A 28 -17.44 2.44 27.89
N PHE A 29 -16.50 1.69 27.30
CA PHE A 29 -15.19 1.38 27.91
C PHE A 29 -14.43 2.62 28.38
N ALA A 30 -14.51 3.72 27.64
CA ALA A 30 -13.86 5.00 27.94
C ALA A 30 -14.36 5.63 29.27
N GLN A 31 -15.65 5.48 29.59
CA GLN A 31 -16.32 6.20 30.69
C GLN A 31 -16.36 5.39 32.00
N ILE A 32 -15.95 4.13 31.98
CA ILE A 32 -16.02 3.22 33.14
C ILE A 32 -15.24 3.74 34.36
N PRO A 33 -13.99 4.25 34.23
CA PRO A 33 -13.19 4.60 35.40
C PRO A 33 -13.61 5.88 36.14
N GLU A 34 -14.52 6.65 35.53
CA GLU A 34 -15.01 7.94 36.03
C GLU A 34 -16.38 7.83 36.70
N ALA A 35 -17.10 6.73 36.48
CA ALA A 35 -18.45 6.51 37.00
C ALA A 35 -18.43 5.75 38.34
N THR A 36 -19.37 6.11 39.22
CA THR A 36 -19.61 5.36 40.47
C THR A 36 -20.29 4.02 40.18
N ILE A 37 -20.20 3.06 41.12
CA ILE A 37 -20.83 1.73 40.97
C ILE A 37 -22.35 1.87 40.76
N GLU A 38 -22.98 2.84 41.43
CA GLU A 38 -24.42 3.10 41.33
C GLU A 38 -24.81 3.68 39.96
N GLU A 39 -24.01 4.59 39.40
CA GLU A 39 -24.22 5.14 38.06
C GLU A 39 -23.99 4.10 36.97
N LEU A 40 -22.98 3.23 37.12
CA LEU A 40 -22.74 2.13 36.18
C LEU A 40 -23.88 1.13 36.22
N ALA A 41 -24.41 0.80 37.40
CA ALA A 41 -25.55 -0.09 37.56
C ALA A 41 -26.81 0.50 36.91
N ALA A 42 -27.07 1.80 37.13
CA ALA A 42 -28.19 2.51 36.54
C ALA A 42 -28.09 2.59 35.00
N LYS A 43 -26.91 2.93 34.45
CA LYS A 43 -26.69 3.00 32.99
C LYS A 43 -26.79 1.62 32.31
N ALA A 44 -26.36 0.57 33.00
CA ALA A 44 -26.47 -0.80 32.52
C ALA A 44 -27.86 -1.43 32.72
N GLY A 45 -28.77 -0.75 33.43
CA GLY A 45 -30.11 -1.25 33.74
C GLY A 45 -30.12 -2.47 34.67
N VAL A 46 -29.12 -2.62 35.54
CA VAL A 46 -28.97 -3.76 36.47
C VAL A 46 -28.75 -3.31 37.91
N SER A 47 -28.87 -4.24 38.86
CA SER A 47 -28.55 -3.95 40.26
C SER A 47 -27.03 -3.92 40.50
N PRO A 48 -26.53 -3.16 41.50
CA PRO A 48 -25.12 -3.19 41.89
C PRO A 48 -24.60 -4.59 42.25
N ALA A 49 -25.45 -5.44 42.82
CA ALA A 49 -25.13 -6.84 43.11
C ALA A 49 -24.89 -7.67 41.85
N THR A 50 -25.62 -7.39 40.77
CA THR A 50 -25.43 -8.03 39.46
C THR A 50 -24.08 -7.65 38.84
N LEU A 51 -23.65 -6.40 39.01
CA LEU A 51 -22.31 -5.98 38.57
C LEU A 51 -21.19 -6.69 39.32
N GLN A 52 -21.34 -6.87 40.63
CA GLN A 52 -20.36 -7.62 41.44
C GLN A 52 -20.28 -9.09 41.02
N HIS A 53 -21.42 -9.72 40.72
CA HIS A 53 -21.45 -11.10 40.20
C HIS A 53 -20.73 -11.20 38.85
N PHE A 54 -21.04 -10.25 37.94
CA PHE A 54 -20.42 -10.19 36.62
C PHE A 54 -18.89 -10.02 36.72
N SER A 55 -18.38 -9.11 37.55
CA SER A 55 -16.93 -8.92 37.74
C SER A 55 -16.22 -10.20 38.19
N ARG A 56 -16.86 -11.01 39.03
CA ARG A 56 -16.31 -12.32 39.43
C ARG A 56 -16.36 -13.34 38.30
N SER A 57 -17.42 -13.35 37.50
CA SER A 57 -17.58 -14.25 36.36
C SER A 57 -16.48 -14.08 35.30
N ILE A 58 -15.98 -12.86 35.12
CA ILE A 58 -14.89 -12.52 34.17
C ILE A 58 -13.50 -12.64 34.79
N GLY A 59 -13.40 -13.12 36.04
CA GLY A 59 -12.13 -13.40 36.71
C GLY A 59 -11.53 -12.24 37.51
N CYS A 60 -12.29 -11.17 37.79
CA CYS A 60 -11.89 -10.13 38.73
C CYS A 60 -12.34 -10.48 40.16
N SER A 61 -11.61 -9.98 41.16
CA SER A 61 -11.94 -10.23 42.57
C SER A 61 -13.22 -9.50 43.02
N ASP A 62 -13.37 -8.26 42.58
CA ASP A 62 -14.57 -7.43 42.74
C ASP A 62 -14.71 -6.39 41.61
N ILE A 63 -15.74 -5.54 41.70
CA ILE A 63 -16.00 -4.48 40.71
C ILE A 63 -14.92 -3.39 40.71
N ASN A 64 -14.25 -3.15 41.84
CA ASN A 64 -13.19 -2.15 41.94
C ASN A 64 -11.90 -2.63 41.26
N ASP A 65 -11.59 -3.92 41.36
CA ASP A 65 -10.51 -4.60 40.64
C ASP A 65 -10.76 -4.55 39.12
N PHE A 66 -12.01 -4.83 38.69
CA PHE A 66 -12.40 -4.66 37.28
C PHE A 66 -12.15 -3.23 36.77
N ILE A 67 -12.65 -2.21 37.47
CA ILE A 67 -12.45 -0.80 37.10
C ILE A 67 -10.95 -0.44 37.10
N GLY A 68 -10.19 -0.97 38.06
CA GLY A 68 -8.74 -0.77 38.15
C GLY A 68 -7.95 -1.42 37.01
N GLN A 69 -8.43 -2.53 36.44
CA GLN A 69 -7.85 -3.17 35.27
C GLN A 69 -8.18 -2.40 33.98
N VAL A 70 -9.42 -1.93 33.84
CA VAL A 70 -9.85 -1.05 32.73
C VAL A 70 -9.01 0.24 32.71
N ARG A 71 -8.81 0.88 33.86
CA ARG A 71 -7.98 2.11 33.97
C ARG A 71 -6.53 1.88 33.55
N ARG A 72 -5.93 0.75 33.97
CA ARG A 72 -4.56 0.37 33.56
C ARG A 72 -4.48 0.14 32.05
N GLN A 73 -5.49 -0.49 31.46
CA GLN A 73 -5.51 -0.78 30.03
C GLN A 73 -5.69 0.49 29.18
N GLN A 74 -6.53 1.43 29.62
CA GLN A 74 -6.63 2.73 28.98
C GLN A 74 -5.30 3.49 29.00
N GLN A 75 -4.58 3.50 30.13
CA GLN A 75 -3.26 4.15 30.22
C GLN A 75 -2.20 3.52 29.31
N VAL A 76 -2.27 2.20 29.08
CA VAL A 76 -1.40 1.51 28.11
C VAL A 76 -1.75 1.92 26.67
N ASN A 77 -3.04 2.03 26.33
CA ASN A 77 -3.47 2.51 25.01
C ASN A 77 -3.16 4.01 24.79
N SER A 78 -3.21 4.86 25.82
CA SER A 78 -2.82 6.28 25.73
C SER A 78 -1.32 6.50 25.50
N ARG A 79 -0.47 5.49 25.76
CA ARG A 79 0.97 5.52 25.45
C ARG A 79 1.29 5.04 24.03
N ALA A 80 0.34 4.42 23.33
CA ALA A 80 0.43 4.26 21.89
C ALA A 80 0.21 5.64 21.26
N LEU A 81 1.14 6.03 20.38
CA LEU A 81 1.13 7.30 19.65
C LEU A 81 -0.28 7.68 19.17
N PRO A 82 -0.65 8.97 19.19
CA PRO A 82 -1.95 9.37 18.66
C PRO A 82 -2.06 8.92 17.21
N ALA A 83 -3.17 8.26 16.88
CA ALA A 83 -3.55 8.01 15.51
C ALA A 83 -3.45 9.33 14.73
N ALA A 84 -2.78 9.30 13.58
CA ALA A 84 -2.70 10.44 12.69
C ALA A 84 -4.12 11.01 12.46
N PRO A 85 -4.30 12.35 12.49
CA PRO A 85 -5.60 12.91 12.20
C PRO A 85 -5.97 12.50 10.78
N MET A 86 -7.15 11.89 10.64
CA MET A 86 -7.82 11.73 9.36
C MET A 86 -8.00 13.14 8.77
N LEU A 87 -7.12 13.51 7.84
CA LEU A 87 -7.20 14.77 7.12
C LEU A 87 -8.02 14.51 5.85
N GLY A 88 -9.28 14.96 5.87
CA GLY A 88 -10.10 15.03 4.67
C GLY A 88 -9.49 15.99 3.64
N ASP A 89 -9.22 15.45 2.46
CA ASP A 89 -9.28 16.05 1.13
C ASP A 89 -8.95 17.54 0.95
N ALA A 90 -7.67 17.81 0.77
CA ALA A 90 -7.20 18.86 -0.15
C ALA A 90 -6.14 18.35 -1.14
N ALA A 91 -5.77 17.07 -1.07
CA ALA A 91 -4.77 16.46 -1.94
C ALA A 91 -5.33 16.04 -3.31
N TRP A 92 -6.66 15.98 -3.46
CA TRP A 92 -7.36 15.50 -4.66
C TRP A 92 -7.89 16.59 -5.58
N VAL A 93 -7.65 17.87 -5.25
CA VAL A 93 -8.14 18.97 -6.09
C VAL A 93 -7.11 19.26 -7.17
N ASP A 94 -7.49 18.95 -8.41
CA ASP A 94 -6.75 19.32 -9.61
C ASP A 94 -6.33 20.81 -9.55
N PRO A 95 -5.08 21.16 -9.95
CA PRO A 95 -4.60 22.54 -9.97
C PRO A 95 -5.56 23.53 -10.67
N GLY A 96 -6.23 23.09 -11.74
CA GLY A 96 -7.23 23.90 -12.46
C GLY A 96 -8.48 24.21 -11.64
N THR A 97 -8.85 23.32 -10.72
CA THR A 97 -10.03 23.47 -9.85
C THR A 97 -9.75 24.44 -8.71
N LEU A 98 -8.53 24.43 -8.14
CA LEU A 98 -8.09 25.45 -7.18
C LEU A 98 -8.10 26.86 -7.78
N GLN A 99 -7.66 26.98 -9.03
CA GLN A 99 -7.61 28.27 -9.72
C GLN A 99 -9.02 28.81 -10.04
N LYS A 100 -9.97 27.94 -10.39
CA LYS A 100 -11.39 28.29 -10.56
C LYS A 100 -12.05 28.72 -9.24
N LEU A 101 -11.79 27.99 -8.16
CA LEU A 101 -12.32 28.31 -6.83
C LEU A 101 -11.77 29.64 -6.31
N ALA A 102 -10.47 29.89 -6.49
CA ALA A 102 -9.84 31.15 -6.12
C ALA A 102 -10.37 32.34 -6.93
N LYS A 103 -10.60 32.16 -8.24
CA LYS A 103 -11.23 33.19 -9.08
C LYS A 103 -12.66 33.51 -8.61
N ASN A 104 -13.43 32.49 -8.24
CA ASN A 104 -14.78 32.67 -7.69
C ASN A 104 -14.77 33.31 -6.30
N ALA A 105 -13.70 33.12 -5.52
CA ALA A 105 -13.49 33.74 -4.22
C ALA A 105 -12.82 35.13 -4.28
N GLY A 106 -12.54 35.66 -5.47
CA GLY A 106 -11.89 36.97 -5.66
C GLY A 106 -10.41 37.01 -5.29
N VAL A 107 -9.75 35.85 -5.16
CA VAL A 107 -8.32 35.73 -4.87
C VAL A 107 -7.54 35.84 -6.18
N SER A 108 -6.61 36.80 -6.27
CA SER A 108 -5.77 36.98 -7.45
C SER A 108 -4.75 35.84 -7.60
N SER A 109 -4.34 35.57 -8.84
CA SER A 109 -3.32 34.57 -9.16
C SER A 109 -2.00 34.82 -8.43
N ASP A 110 -1.65 36.08 -8.20
CA ASP A 110 -0.43 36.46 -7.47
C ASP A 110 -0.50 36.09 -5.98
N ILE A 111 -1.67 36.21 -5.34
CA ILE A 111 -1.86 35.82 -3.94
C ILE A 111 -1.80 34.29 -3.81
N LEU A 112 -2.39 33.57 -4.77
CA LEU A 112 -2.28 32.12 -4.87
C LEU A 112 -0.84 31.66 -5.06
N ALA A 113 -0.07 32.34 -5.92
CA ALA A 113 1.33 32.03 -6.15
C ALA A 113 2.18 32.27 -4.90
N ARG A 114 1.98 33.41 -4.20
CA ARG A 114 2.66 33.71 -2.94
C ARG A 114 2.26 32.77 -1.81
N PHE A 115 1.00 32.36 -1.74
CA PHE A 115 0.52 31.38 -0.78
C PHE A 115 1.11 30.00 -1.05
N SER A 116 1.14 29.57 -2.31
CA SER A 116 1.77 28.30 -2.74
C SER A 116 3.26 28.27 -2.44
N HIS A 117 3.95 29.39 -2.65
CA HIS A 117 5.36 29.58 -2.28
C HIS A 117 5.56 29.52 -0.75
N SER A 118 4.66 30.14 0.02
CA SER A 118 4.71 30.13 1.50
C SER A 118 4.46 28.76 2.14
N ILE A 119 3.77 27.83 1.46
CA ILE A 119 3.48 26.47 1.96
C ILE A 119 4.44 25.42 1.40
N GLY A 120 5.55 25.82 0.77
CA GLY A 120 6.55 24.90 0.20
C GLY A 120 6.05 24.10 -1.00
N ARG A 121 4.93 24.52 -1.63
CA ARG A 121 4.47 23.99 -2.92
C ARG A 121 5.17 24.73 -4.05
N GLU A 122 6.49 24.64 -4.11
CA GLU A 122 7.17 24.75 -5.40
C GLU A 122 7.01 23.40 -6.10
N SER A 123 5.82 23.14 -6.66
CA SER A 123 5.86 22.41 -7.92
C SER A 123 6.51 23.37 -8.89
N SER A 124 7.82 23.20 -9.12
CA SER A 124 8.33 23.38 -10.48
C SER A 124 7.31 22.67 -11.34
N ASP A 125 6.51 23.45 -12.06
CA ASP A 125 5.42 22.98 -12.90
C ASP A 125 5.91 21.71 -13.56
N ASP A 126 5.35 20.55 -13.18
CA ASP A 126 5.87 19.26 -13.62
C ASP A 126 5.74 19.22 -15.13
N ILE A 127 6.83 19.56 -15.81
CA ILE A 127 6.85 19.78 -17.26
C ILE A 127 6.45 18.48 -17.96
N LEU A 128 6.76 17.32 -17.37
CA LEU A 128 6.35 16.02 -17.88
C LEU A 128 4.85 15.82 -17.71
N GLY A 129 4.29 16.19 -16.55
CA GLY A 129 2.86 16.24 -16.30
C GLY A 129 2.11 17.13 -17.30
N GLN A 130 2.60 18.34 -17.55
CA GLN A 130 2.00 19.26 -18.53
C GLN A 130 2.07 18.72 -19.96
N ILE A 131 3.20 18.14 -20.36
CA ILE A 131 3.35 17.51 -21.68
C ILE A 131 2.39 16.33 -21.84
N ARG A 132 2.23 15.49 -20.80
CA ARG A 132 1.28 14.36 -20.82
C ARG A 132 -0.17 14.81 -20.90
N GLN A 133 -0.56 15.82 -20.14
CA GLN A 133 -1.94 16.33 -20.14
C GLN A 133 -2.33 16.95 -21.47
N ARG A 134 -1.39 17.64 -22.14
CA ARG A 134 -1.63 18.37 -23.39
C ARG A 134 -1.22 17.60 -24.64
N LEU A 135 -0.97 16.30 -24.51
CA LEU A 135 -0.47 15.46 -25.59
C LEU A 135 -1.43 15.42 -26.79
N HIS A 136 -2.73 15.57 -26.53
CA HIS A 136 -3.80 15.68 -27.53
C HIS A 136 -4.02 17.09 -28.09
N ASP A 137 -3.49 18.12 -27.44
CA ASP A 137 -3.60 19.51 -27.89
C ASP A 137 -2.45 19.91 -28.84
N PHE A 138 -1.36 19.13 -28.84
CA PHE A 138 -0.21 19.37 -29.71
C PHE A 138 -0.51 18.98 -31.16
N SER A 139 0.08 19.71 -32.11
CA SER A 139 0.04 19.32 -33.52
C SER A 139 0.74 17.96 -33.73
N GLN A 140 0.48 17.31 -34.87
CA GLN A 140 1.07 15.99 -35.16
C GLN A 140 2.61 15.96 -35.06
N GLN A 141 3.28 17.05 -35.44
CA GLN A 141 4.74 17.13 -35.33
C GLN A 141 5.20 17.41 -33.90
N GLU A 142 4.48 18.25 -33.16
CA GLU A 142 4.77 18.54 -31.75
C GLU A 142 4.50 17.33 -30.86
N SER A 143 3.48 16.54 -31.16
CA SER A 143 3.16 15.29 -30.45
C SER A 143 4.28 14.26 -30.59
N ARG A 144 4.96 14.19 -31.74
CA ARG A 144 6.17 13.35 -31.91
C ARG A 144 7.32 13.80 -31.01
N VAL A 145 7.49 15.11 -30.86
CA VAL A 145 8.50 15.69 -29.95
C VAL A 145 8.15 15.38 -28.50
N ALA A 146 6.88 15.56 -28.12
CA ALA A 146 6.36 15.23 -26.80
C ALA A 146 6.61 13.75 -26.46
N GLN A 147 6.28 12.84 -27.37
CA GLN A 147 6.47 11.41 -27.17
C GLN A 147 7.94 11.05 -26.98
N MET A 148 8.82 11.53 -27.87
CA MET A 148 10.27 11.30 -27.75
C MET A 148 10.84 11.80 -26.41
N ILE A 149 10.39 12.96 -25.94
CA ILE A 149 10.81 13.50 -24.63
C ILE A 149 10.31 12.62 -23.48
N LEU A 150 9.07 12.11 -23.56
CA LEU A 150 8.50 11.24 -22.52
C LEU A 150 9.11 9.84 -22.50
N ASP A 151 9.60 9.36 -23.65
CA ASP A 151 10.26 8.07 -23.79
C ASP A 151 11.68 8.09 -23.19
N ASP A 152 12.42 9.21 -23.33
CA ASP A 152 13.76 9.38 -22.75
C ASP A 152 14.02 10.83 -22.28
N VAL A 153 13.58 11.14 -21.06
CA VAL A 153 13.69 12.47 -20.46
C VAL A 153 15.15 12.85 -20.21
N SER A 154 16.00 11.89 -19.82
CA SER A 154 17.41 12.13 -19.51
C SER A 154 18.21 12.50 -20.77
N PHE A 155 17.95 11.83 -21.89
CA PHE A 155 18.48 12.24 -23.19
C PHE A 155 17.95 13.62 -23.57
N ALA A 156 16.64 13.86 -23.44
CA ALA A 156 16.04 15.12 -23.85
C ALA A 156 16.59 16.35 -23.09
N ALA A 157 16.93 16.20 -21.81
CA ALA A 157 17.56 17.23 -21.00
C ALA A 157 18.99 17.60 -21.47
N SER A 158 19.76 16.60 -21.92
CA SER A 158 21.18 16.75 -22.26
C SER A 158 21.45 17.00 -23.75
N ALA A 159 20.52 16.63 -24.64
CA ALA A 159 20.66 16.72 -26.09
C ALA A 159 20.64 18.16 -26.65
N THR A 160 21.26 18.35 -27.82
CA THR A 160 21.17 19.59 -28.60
C THR A 160 19.87 19.66 -29.40
N ILE A 161 19.50 20.85 -29.90
CA ILE A 161 18.30 21.01 -30.72
C ILE A 161 18.29 20.12 -31.97
N ASP A 162 19.45 19.93 -32.58
CA ASP A 162 19.60 19.09 -33.78
C ASP A 162 19.47 17.61 -33.45
N GLN A 163 19.96 17.19 -32.28
CA GLN A 163 19.79 15.82 -31.78
C GLN A 163 18.33 15.53 -31.46
N LEU A 164 17.63 16.47 -30.80
CA LEU A 164 16.19 16.36 -30.52
C LEU A 164 15.36 16.31 -31.81
N ALA A 165 15.69 17.18 -32.77
CA ALA A 165 15.04 17.21 -34.08
C ALA A 165 15.22 15.90 -34.84
N THR A 166 16.44 15.35 -34.83
CA THR A 166 16.76 14.08 -35.48
C THR A 166 16.03 12.92 -34.80
N ALA A 167 16.07 12.84 -33.47
CA ALA A 167 15.42 11.78 -32.70
C ALA A 167 13.90 11.78 -32.87
N ALA A 168 13.27 12.96 -32.89
CA ALA A 168 11.83 13.10 -33.10
C ALA A 168 11.40 13.07 -34.58
N GLY A 169 12.35 13.06 -35.53
CA GLY A 169 12.07 13.10 -36.97
C GLY A 169 11.36 14.39 -37.42
N VAL A 170 11.76 15.54 -36.85
CA VAL A 170 11.18 16.86 -37.14
C VAL A 170 12.26 17.89 -37.44
N SER A 171 11.85 19.11 -37.81
CA SER A 171 12.80 20.22 -38.02
C SER A 171 13.20 20.89 -36.68
N PRO A 172 14.39 21.50 -36.58
CA PRO A 172 14.78 22.30 -35.40
C PRO A 172 13.76 23.40 -35.06
N ALA A 173 13.14 24.01 -36.07
CA ALA A 173 12.09 25.01 -35.88
C ALA A 173 10.84 24.44 -35.19
N THR A 174 10.52 23.17 -35.44
CA THR A 174 9.43 22.45 -34.75
C THR A 174 9.75 22.29 -33.27
N ILE A 175 10.99 21.96 -32.91
CA ILE A 175 11.41 21.86 -31.49
C ILE A 175 11.25 23.20 -30.77
N THR A 176 11.61 24.32 -31.43
CA THR A 176 11.42 25.66 -30.85
C THR A 176 9.95 26.02 -30.66
N ARG A 177 9.07 25.64 -31.61
CA ARG A 177 7.62 25.83 -31.48
C ARG A 177 7.04 24.97 -30.36
N PHE A 178 7.46 23.71 -30.28
CA PHE A 178 7.07 22.78 -29.23
C PHE A 178 7.41 23.34 -27.84
N ALA A 179 8.63 23.85 -27.62
CA ALA A 179 9.02 24.42 -26.33
C ALA A 179 8.04 25.51 -25.87
N ARG A 180 7.62 26.40 -26.79
CA ARG A 180 6.61 27.43 -26.51
C ARG A 180 5.22 26.87 -26.28
N ALA A 181 4.80 25.90 -27.10
CA ALA A 181 3.51 25.23 -26.95
C ALA A 181 3.39 24.50 -25.60
N ALA A 182 4.50 23.92 -25.12
CA ALA A 182 4.63 23.24 -23.84
C ALA A 182 4.71 24.19 -22.63
N GLY A 183 4.68 25.53 -22.84
CA GLY A 183 4.71 26.51 -21.75
C GLY A 183 6.11 26.92 -21.29
N CYS A 184 7.14 26.68 -22.11
CA CYS A 184 8.50 27.17 -21.89
C CYS A 184 8.77 28.43 -22.71
N ASP A 185 9.62 29.32 -22.19
CA ASP A 185 9.99 30.55 -22.89
C ASP A 185 10.82 30.27 -24.16
N ASP A 186 11.74 29.31 -24.02
CA ASP A 186 12.60 28.85 -25.10
C ASP A 186 13.05 27.39 -24.87
N ILE A 187 13.92 26.90 -25.76
CA ILE A 187 14.45 25.54 -25.65
C ILE A 187 15.39 25.36 -24.46
N ARG A 188 16.03 26.43 -23.99
CA ARG A 188 16.94 26.36 -22.84
C ARG A 188 16.14 26.22 -21.56
N ASP A 189 15.02 26.93 -21.43
CA ASP A 189 14.04 26.78 -20.35
C ASP A 189 13.43 25.37 -20.38
N LEU A 190 13.02 24.86 -21.55
CA LEU A 190 12.56 23.47 -21.69
C LEU A 190 13.62 22.48 -21.20
N ARG A 191 14.87 22.62 -21.64
CA ARG A 191 15.97 21.75 -21.20
C ARG A 191 16.25 21.86 -19.71
N MET A 192 16.17 23.05 -19.13
CA MET A 192 16.33 23.27 -17.69
C MET A 192 15.23 22.58 -16.89
N LYS A 193 13.97 22.74 -17.30
CA LYS A 193 12.82 22.08 -16.66
C LYS A 193 12.87 20.56 -16.81
N LEU A 194 13.26 20.06 -17.99
CA LEU A 194 13.49 18.62 -18.20
C LEU A 194 14.67 18.12 -17.37
N ALA A 195 15.76 18.89 -17.27
CA ALA A 195 16.89 18.56 -16.40
C ALA A 195 16.48 18.48 -14.93
N GLN A 196 15.64 19.42 -14.46
CA GLN A 196 15.08 19.39 -13.10
C GLN A 196 14.12 18.21 -12.88
N ALA A 197 13.29 17.87 -13.87
CA ALA A 197 12.38 16.73 -13.80
C ALA A 197 13.11 15.38 -13.91
N SER A 198 14.23 15.34 -14.62
CA SER A 198 15.11 14.17 -14.73
C SER A 198 16.12 14.07 -13.58
N ALA A 199 16.35 15.17 -12.85
CA ALA A 199 17.14 15.15 -11.65
C ALA A 199 16.36 14.38 -10.57
N PRO A 200 17.02 13.50 -9.79
CA PRO A 200 16.39 12.95 -8.61
C PRO A 200 15.91 14.14 -7.77
N LEU A 201 14.59 14.21 -7.53
CA LEU A 201 13.86 15.30 -6.87
C LEU A 201 14.81 16.19 -6.09
N SER A 202 15.03 17.43 -6.57
CA SER A 202 15.82 18.43 -5.84
C SER A 202 15.22 18.59 -4.46
N ALA A 203 15.79 17.85 -3.52
CA ALA A 203 15.51 17.88 -2.11
C ALA A 203 16.12 19.15 -1.53
N GLY A 204 15.64 20.32 -1.98
CA GLY A 204 16.01 21.60 -1.40
C GLY A 204 15.67 21.64 0.08
N ASP A 205 14.52 21.04 0.45
CA ASP A 205 13.96 21.13 1.81
C ASP A 205 13.81 19.79 2.54
N MET A 206 14.17 18.65 1.93
CA MET A 206 14.00 17.36 2.59
C MET A 206 15.18 17.05 3.53
N PRO A 207 14.93 16.65 4.81
CA PRO A 207 15.98 16.20 5.71
C PRO A 207 16.88 15.14 5.06
N GLY A 208 18.21 15.30 5.23
CA GLY A 208 19.21 14.38 4.64
C GLY A 208 18.89 12.89 4.79
N PRO A 209 18.52 12.40 6.00
CA PRO A 209 18.20 10.98 6.20
C PRO A 209 17.00 10.48 5.38
N TRP A 210 16.01 11.34 5.13
CA TRP A 210 14.82 10.96 4.35
C TRP A 210 15.16 10.84 2.87
N ARG A 211 16.04 11.72 2.38
CA ARG A 211 16.57 11.67 1.02
C ARG A 211 17.42 10.44 0.78
N GLU A 212 18.29 10.09 1.72
CA GLU A 212 19.06 8.84 1.66
C GLU A 212 18.14 7.62 1.64
N THR A 213 17.10 7.62 2.47
CA THR A 213 16.09 6.55 2.49
C THR A 213 15.35 6.46 1.15
N LEU A 214 14.89 7.58 0.60
CA LEU A 214 14.19 7.61 -0.69
C LEU A 214 15.09 7.11 -1.82
N ASN A 215 16.33 7.58 -1.89
CA ASN A 215 17.30 7.14 -2.88
C ASN A 215 17.58 5.64 -2.77
N HIS A 216 17.69 5.12 -1.55
CA HIS A 216 17.87 3.68 -1.32
C HIS A 216 16.67 2.87 -1.81
N ILE A 217 15.44 3.32 -1.52
CA ILE A 217 14.21 2.68 -2.00
C ILE A 217 14.15 2.70 -3.53
N GLN A 218 14.39 3.86 -4.16
CA GLN A 218 14.38 4.00 -5.61
C GLN A 218 15.42 3.09 -6.28
N GLN A 219 16.64 3.07 -5.76
CA GLN A 219 17.70 2.23 -6.29
C GLN A 219 17.38 0.74 -6.14
N SER A 220 16.81 0.33 -5.00
CA SER A 220 16.40 -1.05 -4.77
C SER A 220 15.29 -1.50 -5.73
N LEU A 221 14.26 -0.66 -5.91
CA LEU A 221 13.16 -0.94 -6.84
C LEU A 221 13.64 -1.01 -8.29
N ASN A 222 14.49 -0.08 -8.71
CA ASN A 222 15.06 -0.10 -10.06
C ASN A 222 15.90 -1.36 -10.30
N THR A 223 16.70 -1.77 -9.31
CA THR A 223 17.48 -3.02 -9.41
C THR A 223 16.57 -4.23 -9.53
N GLN A 224 15.50 -4.30 -8.72
CA GLN A 224 14.52 -5.37 -8.79
C GLN A 224 13.78 -5.40 -10.13
N LEU A 225 13.40 -4.26 -10.70
CA LEU A 225 12.76 -4.19 -12.03
C LEU A 225 13.65 -4.75 -13.13
N CYS A 226 14.98 -4.55 -13.04
CA CYS A 226 15.93 -5.13 -13.99
C CYS A 226 16.06 -6.65 -13.88
N GLU A 227 15.84 -7.21 -12.68
CA GLU A 227 15.93 -8.66 -12.41
C GLU A 227 14.61 -9.38 -12.62
N LEU A 228 13.49 -8.69 -12.46
CA LEU A 228 12.15 -9.22 -12.73
C LEU A 228 11.94 -9.39 -14.23
N SER A 229 11.65 -10.63 -14.63
CA SER A 229 11.25 -10.91 -16.01
C SER A 229 9.79 -10.52 -16.24
N PRO A 230 9.47 -9.67 -17.24
CA PRO A 230 8.09 -9.38 -17.62
C PRO A 230 7.29 -10.64 -17.95
N ALA A 231 7.92 -11.63 -18.61
CA ALA A 231 7.30 -12.90 -18.93
C ALA A 231 6.91 -13.71 -17.69
N ALA A 232 7.70 -13.64 -16.60
CA ALA A 232 7.38 -14.32 -15.36
C ALA A 232 6.17 -13.67 -14.65
N ILE A 233 6.06 -12.34 -14.68
CA ILE A 233 4.90 -11.61 -14.16
C ILE A 233 3.64 -11.96 -14.96
N GLU A 234 3.72 -11.94 -16.29
CA GLU A 234 2.60 -12.30 -17.17
C GLU A 234 2.17 -13.76 -16.98
N GLN A 235 3.12 -14.68 -16.85
CA GLN A 235 2.84 -16.08 -16.56
C GLN A 235 2.15 -16.25 -15.20
N ALA A 236 2.66 -15.61 -14.15
CA ALA A 236 2.05 -15.64 -12.82
C ALA A 236 0.62 -15.05 -12.84
N ALA A 237 0.43 -13.90 -13.47
CA ALA A 237 -0.89 -13.27 -13.62
C ALA A 237 -1.86 -14.19 -14.38
N SER A 238 -1.43 -14.80 -15.49
CA SER A 238 -2.26 -15.73 -16.27
C SER A 238 -2.67 -16.96 -15.47
N VAL A 239 -1.75 -17.55 -14.71
CA VAL A 239 -2.02 -18.70 -13.84
C VAL A 239 -3.01 -18.34 -12.74
N ILE A 240 -2.83 -17.18 -12.10
CA ILE A 240 -3.75 -16.68 -11.07
C ILE A 240 -5.16 -16.43 -11.64
N GLN A 241 -5.27 -15.82 -12.82
CA GLN A 241 -6.56 -15.57 -13.46
C GLN A 241 -7.34 -16.84 -13.81
N GLN A 242 -6.64 -17.90 -14.20
CA GLN A 242 -7.24 -19.18 -14.61
C GLN A 242 -7.52 -20.11 -13.43
N ALA A 243 -7.03 -19.75 -12.23
CA ALA A 243 -7.15 -20.56 -11.04
C ALA A 243 -8.63 -20.71 -10.61
N LYS A 244 -9.02 -21.95 -10.29
CA LYS A 244 -10.32 -22.24 -9.66
C LYS A 244 -10.34 -21.88 -8.18
N GLY A 245 -9.17 -21.68 -7.59
CA GLY A 245 -8.98 -21.28 -6.22
C GLY A 245 -7.51 -20.98 -5.96
N LEU A 246 -7.29 -20.00 -5.09
CA LEU A 246 -5.97 -19.48 -4.79
C LEU A 246 -5.71 -19.54 -3.29
N HIS A 247 -4.54 -20.06 -2.94
CA HIS A 247 -4.05 -20.11 -1.57
C HIS A 247 -2.75 -19.33 -1.45
N ILE A 248 -2.58 -18.63 -0.34
CA ILE A 248 -1.40 -17.82 -0.07
C ILE A 248 -0.78 -18.27 1.24
N PHE A 249 0.48 -18.70 1.18
CA PHE A 249 1.30 -18.98 2.36
C PHE A 249 2.40 -17.93 2.51
N SER A 250 2.93 -17.82 3.73
CA SER A 250 4.02 -16.91 4.07
C SER A 250 5.10 -17.66 4.84
N ALA A 251 6.37 -17.43 4.48
CA ALA A 251 7.53 -18.01 5.15
C ALA A 251 7.73 -17.46 6.56
N SER A 252 7.36 -16.19 6.76
CA SER A 252 7.51 -15.48 8.03
C SER A 252 6.29 -14.63 8.35
N THR A 253 6.11 -14.30 9.62
CA THR A 253 5.14 -13.30 10.07
C THR A 253 5.42 -11.91 9.50
N ALA A 254 6.66 -11.62 9.11
CA ALA A 254 7.03 -10.40 8.40
C ALA A 254 6.43 -10.31 7.00
N ASP A 255 6.13 -11.45 6.37
CA ASP A 255 5.58 -11.54 5.01
C ASP A 255 4.05 -11.51 5.02
N ALA A 256 3.42 -11.79 6.18
CA ALA A 256 1.98 -11.87 6.35
C ALA A 256 1.21 -10.61 5.91
N PRO A 257 1.68 -9.36 6.16
CA PRO A 257 0.99 -8.17 5.68
C PRO A 257 0.85 -8.13 4.16
N PHE A 258 1.87 -8.58 3.42
CA PHE A 258 1.87 -8.60 1.96
C PHE A 258 0.95 -9.70 1.41
N ALA A 259 0.90 -10.86 2.08
CA ALA A 259 -0.06 -11.92 1.76
C ALA A 259 -1.51 -11.46 1.91
N ASN A 260 -1.83 -10.76 3.02
CA ASN A 260 -3.16 -10.20 3.24
C ASN A 260 -3.49 -9.07 2.25
N LEU A 261 -2.51 -8.24 1.89
CA LEU A 261 -2.69 -7.20 0.87
C LEU A 261 -3.01 -7.81 -0.50
N LEU A 262 -2.26 -8.83 -0.92
CA LEU A 262 -2.52 -9.55 -2.16
C LEU A 262 -3.91 -10.18 -2.12
N GLN A 263 -4.29 -10.85 -1.02
CA GLN A 263 -5.62 -11.40 -0.86
C GLN A 263 -6.71 -10.33 -1.06
N TYR A 264 -6.56 -9.18 -0.40
CA TYR A 264 -7.51 -8.08 -0.53
C TYR A 264 -7.64 -7.60 -1.98
N ARG A 265 -6.51 -7.36 -2.68
CA ARG A 265 -6.52 -6.91 -4.08
C ARG A 265 -7.19 -7.94 -5.00
N LEU A 266 -6.84 -9.22 -4.85
CA LEU A 266 -7.44 -10.31 -5.62
C LEU A 266 -8.96 -10.40 -5.40
N LEU A 267 -9.40 -10.32 -4.14
CA LEU A 267 -10.83 -10.34 -3.80
C LEU A 267 -11.58 -9.16 -4.42
N THR A 268 -10.99 -7.95 -4.42
CA THR A 268 -11.63 -6.78 -5.05
C THR A 268 -11.73 -6.89 -6.58
N GLN A 269 -10.89 -7.71 -7.20
CA GLN A 269 -10.93 -8.02 -8.64
C GLN A 269 -11.76 -9.27 -8.95
N GLY A 270 -12.40 -9.89 -7.96
CA GLY A 270 -13.27 -11.06 -8.14
C GLY A 270 -12.57 -12.43 -8.10
N TYR A 271 -11.29 -12.48 -7.70
CA TYR A 271 -10.53 -13.72 -7.56
C TYR A 271 -10.51 -14.19 -6.10
N PRO A 272 -11.18 -15.30 -5.75
CA PRO A 272 -11.21 -15.78 -4.36
C PRO A 272 -9.85 -16.33 -3.95
N ALA A 273 -9.29 -15.74 -2.89
CA ALA A 273 -7.99 -16.07 -2.34
C ALA A 273 -8.06 -16.34 -0.84
N ASN A 274 -7.35 -17.37 -0.36
CA ASN A 274 -7.29 -17.75 1.06
C ASN A 274 -5.86 -17.66 1.59
N VAL A 275 -5.64 -16.87 2.63
CA VAL A 275 -4.34 -16.79 3.33
C VAL A 275 -4.30 -17.80 4.47
N CYS A 276 -3.23 -18.58 4.55
CA CYS A 276 -2.96 -19.48 5.67
C CYS A 276 -1.55 -19.24 6.21
N LEU A 277 -1.47 -18.76 7.45
CA LEU A 277 -0.21 -18.43 8.14
C LEU A 277 0.17 -19.46 9.21
N ASP A 278 -0.75 -20.33 9.61
CA ASP A 278 -0.51 -21.37 10.60
C ASP A 278 0.22 -22.57 9.96
N PRO A 279 1.46 -22.89 10.40
CA PRO A 279 2.22 -24.01 9.84
C PRO A 279 1.52 -25.37 9.93
N ALA A 280 0.71 -25.62 10.96
CA ALA A 280 -0.04 -26.86 11.10
C ALA A 280 -1.18 -26.95 10.06
N LEU A 281 -1.83 -25.83 9.77
CA LEU A 281 -2.88 -25.76 8.77
C LEU A 281 -2.35 -25.73 7.33
N MET A 282 -1.12 -25.26 7.11
CA MET A 282 -0.49 -25.27 5.78
C MET A 282 -0.45 -26.67 5.18
N GLY A 283 -0.07 -27.69 5.96
CA GLY A 283 -0.01 -29.08 5.48
C GLY A 283 -1.39 -29.63 5.13
N ILE A 284 -2.39 -29.38 5.97
CA ILE A 284 -3.79 -29.79 5.70
C ILE A 284 -4.30 -29.09 4.44
N THR A 285 -4.08 -27.78 4.32
CA THR A 285 -4.49 -26.98 3.15
C THR A 285 -3.81 -27.48 1.88
N ALA A 286 -2.49 -27.69 1.92
CA ALA A 286 -1.72 -28.20 0.80
C ALA A 286 -2.19 -29.57 0.31
N SER A 287 -2.64 -30.45 1.22
CA SER A 287 -3.17 -31.78 0.88
C SER A 287 -4.47 -31.74 0.06
N MET A 288 -5.21 -30.63 0.14
CA MET A 288 -6.49 -30.45 -0.57
C MET A 288 -6.32 -29.70 -1.90
N LEU A 289 -5.11 -29.19 -2.19
CA LEU A 289 -4.82 -28.55 -3.46
C LEU A 289 -4.74 -29.60 -4.57
N GLY A 290 -4.89 -29.15 -5.81
CA GLY A 290 -4.82 -30.02 -6.97
C GLY A 290 -4.79 -29.24 -8.28
N ALA A 291 -5.00 -29.95 -9.40
CA ALA A 291 -4.97 -29.36 -10.73
C ALA A 291 -5.96 -28.17 -10.87
N GLY A 292 -5.44 -27.03 -11.34
CA GLY A 292 -6.18 -25.78 -11.48
C GLY A 292 -6.32 -24.96 -10.20
N GLN A 293 -5.65 -25.34 -9.11
CA GLN A 293 -5.44 -24.50 -7.94
C GLN A 293 -4.03 -23.90 -7.99
N VAL A 294 -3.90 -22.69 -7.43
CA VAL A 294 -2.63 -21.97 -7.37
C VAL A 294 -2.23 -21.73 -5.92
N LEU A 295 -0.98 -22.01 -5.60
CA LEU A 295 -0.37 -21.68 -4.33
C LEU A 295 0.66 -20.56 -4.54
N VAL A 296 0.36 -19.38 -4.00
CA VAL A 296 1.30 -18.26 -3.91
C VAL A 296 2.05 -18.35 -2.57
N VAL A 297 3.37 -18.25 -2.61
CA VAL A 297 4.22 -18.33 -1.42
C VAL A 297 5.06 -17.06 -1.33
N PHE A 298 4.81 -16.25 -0.31
CA PHE A 298 5.74 -15.19 0.06
C PHE A 298 6.91 -15.79 0.84
N ALA A 299 8.11 -15.71 0.28
CA ALA A 299 9.34 -16.27 0.81
C ALA A 299 10.46 -15.22 0.79
N ALA A 300 10.18 -14.03 1.32
CA ALA A 300 11.22 -12.99 1.43
C ALA A 300 12.25 -13.36 2.51
N SER A 301 11.83 -14.13 3.52
CA SER A 301 12.67 -14.76 4.55
C SER A 301 12.85 -16.26 4.30
N SER A 302 13.84 -16.87 4.96
CA SER A 302 14.08 -18.32 4.90
C SER A 302 12.84 -19.11 5.36
N PRO A 303 12.33 -20.06 4.54
CA PRO A 303 11.14 -20.81 4.86
C PRO A 303 11.40 -21.89 5.92
N GLY A 304 10.44 -22.07 6.83
CA GLY A 304 10.44 -23.17 7.80
C GLY A 304 10.13 -24.52 7.15
N SER A 305 10.47 -25.62 7.85
CA SER A 305 10.27 -27.00 7.37
C SER A 305 8.81 -27.32 7.04
N ALA A 306 7.86 -26.79 7.83
CA ALA A 306 6.43 -26.98 7.59
C ALA A 306 5.96 -26.35 6.27
N LEU A 307 6.42 -25.13 5.96
CA LEU A 307 6.11 -24.48 4.69
C LEU A 307 6.74 -25.25 3.52
N ILE A 308 8.00 -25.64 3.65
CA ILE A 308 8.69 -26.44 2.62
C ILE A 308 7.90 -27.72 2.34
N ALA A 309 7.53 -28.47 3.38
CA ALA A 309 6.75 -29.70 3.24
C ALA A 309 5.39 -29.45 2.56
N ALA A 310 4.68 -28.39 2.96
CA ALA A 310 3.39 -28.01 2.37
C ALA A 310 3.53 -27.64 0.88
N VAL A 311 4.57 -26.91 0.49
CA VAL A 311 4.82 -26.56 -0.93
C VAL A 311 5.14 -27.81 -1.74
N HIS A 312 5.97 -28.72 -1.23
CA HIS A 312 6.24 -30.01 -1.90
C HIS A 312 4.98 -30.84 -2.06
N GLN A 313 4.12 -30.88 -1.04
CA GLN A 313 2.85 -31.59 -1.08
C GLN A 313 1.87 -31.00 -2.10
N ALA A 314 1.72 -29.66 -2.12
CA ALA A 314 0.90 -28.97 -3.09
C ALA A 314 1.34 -29.25 -4.54
N ARG A 315 2.67 -29.27 -4.76
CA ARG A 315 3.26 -29.61 -6.06
C ARG A 315 2.95 -31.05 -6.45
N TRP A 316 3.11 -32.00 -5.53
CA TRP A 316 2.78 -33.41 -5.77
C TRP A 316 1.31 -33.62 -6.13
N ALA A 317 0.41 -32.80 -5.57
CA ALA A 317 -1.01 -32.83 -5.91
C ALA A 317 -1.35 -32.17 -7.27
N GLY A 318 -0.37 -31.52 -7.91
CA GLY A 318 -0.53 -30.89 -9.22
C GLY A 318 -0.99 -29.43 -9.18
N ALA A 319 -0.85 -28.76 -8.03
CA ALA A 319 -1.09 -27.32 -7.94
C ALA A 319 0.07 -26.52 -8.55
N GLU A 320 -0.24 -25.39 -9.19
CA GLU A 320 0.78 -24.48 -9.70
C GLU A 320 1.33 -23.61 -8.57
N ILE A 321 2.65 -23.41 -8.55
CA ILE A 321 3.34 -22.72 -7.45
C ILE A 321 3.96 -21.42 -7.96
N VAL A 322 3.57 -20.30 -7.34
CA VAL A 322 4.17 -18.97 -7.55
C VAL A 322 4.94 -18.59 -6.30
N ILE A 323 6.24 -18.31 -6.43
CA ILE A 323 7.10 -17.90 -5.31
C ILE A 323 7.44 -16.42 -5.47
N ILE A 324 7.11 -15.62 -4.46
CA ILE A 324 7.47 -14.21 -4.36
C ILE A 324 8.57 -14.10 -3.30
N GLY A 325 9.80 -13.87 -3.73
CA GLY A 325 10.98 -13.82 -2.85
C GLY A 325 12.09 -14.77 -3.28
N HIS A 326 12.80 -15.34 -2.30
CA HIS A 326 13.90 -16.25 -2.57
C HIS A 326 13.37 -17.63 -2.98
N SER A 327 13.56 -17.99 -4.24
CA SER A 327 13.25 -19.32 -4.79
C SER A 327 14.43 -20.30 -4.73
N GLN A 328 15.52 -19.93 -4.07
CA GLN A 328 16.73 -20.74 -3.94
C GLN A 328 16.57 -21.84 -2.87
N GLY A 329 17.38 -22.91 -2.98
CA GLY A 329 17.45 -23.97 -1.96
C GLY A 329 16.22 -24.88 -1.93
N ALA A 330 15.63 -25.08 -0.75
CA ALA A 330 14.60 -26.11 -0.51
C ALA A 330 13.27 -25.90 -1.26
N LEU A 331 13.03 -24.67 -1.75
CA LEU A 331 11.88 -24.33 -2.59
C LEU A 331 12.20 -24.31 -4.08
N ALA A 332 13.47 -24.45 -4.49
CA ALA A 332 13.89 -24.39 -5.89
C ALA A 332 13.31 -25.56 -6.69
N HIS A 333 12.63 -25.24 -7.80
CA HIS A 333 12.10 -26.22 -8.74
C HIS A 333 11.81 -25.55 -10.09
N GLU A 334 12.10 -26.23 -11.19
CA GLU A 334 12.00 -25.68 -12.56
C GLU A 334 10.56 -25.31 -12.96
N GLN A 335 9.56 -25.95 -12.33
CA GLN A 335 8.14 -25.70 -12.60
C GLN A 335 7.54 -24.55 -11.79
N ASN A 336 8.28 -23.98 -10.83
CA ASN A 336 7.75 -22.86 -10.07
C ASN A 336 7.91 -21.56 -10.86
N ILE A 337 6.92 -20.68 -10.78
CA ILE A 337 7.06 -19.31 -11.28
C ILE A 337 7.74 -18.49 -10.18
N SER A 338 8.95 -18.02 -10.44
CA SER A 338 9.78 -17.32 -9.46
C SER A 338 9.76 -15.81 -9.72
N LEU A 339 9.35 -15.04 -8.73
CA LEU A 339 9.36 -13.58 -8.70
C LEU A 339 10.36 -13.10 -7.62
N PRO A 340 11.64 -12.89 -7.98
CA PRO A 340 12.68 -12.52 -7.01
C PRO A 340 12.40 -11.19 -6.33
N LEU A 341 12.86 -11.07 -5.07
CA LEU A 341 12.79 -9.83 -4.29
C LEU A 341 14.17 -9.42 -3.80
N ASN A 342 14.51 -8.14 -4.01
CA ASN A 342 15.73 -7.53 -3.47
C ASN A 342 15.47 -6.82 -2.14
N ASP A 343 14.35 -6.09 -2.06
CA ASP A 343 13.84 -5.54 -0.81
C ASP A 343 12.55 -6.27 -0.43
N PRO A 344 12.47 -6.89 0.75
CA PRO A 344 11.32 -7.70 1.14
C PRO A 344 10.04 -6.86 1.32
N ARG A 345 10.15 -5.55 1.56
CA ARG A 345 8.99 -4.69 1.82
C ARG A 345 8.50 -4.03 0.54
N TYR A 346 9.29 -3.12 -0.02
CA TYR A 346 8.93 -2.36 -1.21
C TYR A 346 8.93 -3.22 -2.46
N GLY A 347 9.82 -4.22 -2.51
CA GLY A 347 9.82 -5.20 -3.59
C GLY A 347 8.54 -6.06 -3.62
N SER A 348 8.05 -6.48 -2.44
CA SER A 348 6.78 -7.22 -2.35
C SER A 348 5.60 -6.37 -2.83
N LEU A 349 5.57 -5.08 -2.44
CA LEU A 349 4.54 -4.15 -2.90
C LEU A 349 4.57 -3.98 -4.42
N LEU A 350 5.76 -3.76 -4.98
CA LEU A 350 5.94 -3.64 -6.43
C LEU A 350 5.45 -4.90 -7.17
N VAL A 351 5.81 -6.10 -6.70
CA VAL A 351 5.36 -7.35 -7.33
C VAL A 351 3.84 -7.52 -7.24
N ILE A 352 3.23 -7.17 -6.10
CA ILE A 352 1.77 -7.23 -5.94
C ILE A 352 1.09 -6.31 -6.95
N ASP A 353 1.55 -5.06 -7.08
CA ASP A 353 0.96 -4.10 -8.02
C ASP A 353 1.15 -4.58 -9.47
N LEU A 354 2.36 -5.04 -9.85
CA LEU A 354 2.61 -5.56 -11.19
C LEU A 354 1.75 -6.80 -11.53
N LEU A 355 1.56 -7.70 -10.57
CA LEU A 355 0.67 -8.85 -10.74
C LEU A 355 -0.78 -8.39 -10.94
N CYS A 356 -1.28 -7.50 -10.08
CA CYS A 356 -2.66 -7.04 -10.15
C CYS A 356 -2.94 -6.25 -11.45
N ASP A 357 -2.02 -5.37 -11.85
CA ASP A 357 -2.11 -4.61 -13.10
C ASP A 357 -2.04 -5.52 -14.33
N GLY A 358 -1.21 -6.58 -14.25
CA GLY A 358 -1.14 -7.61 -15.28
C GLY A 358 -2.48 -8.33 -15.48
N MET A 359 -3.31 -8.41 -14.43
CA MET A 359 -4.62 -9.04 -14.51
C MET A 359 -5.73 -8.11 -15.02
N ASP A 360 -5.60 -6.79 -14.84
CA ASP A 360 -6.63 -5.81 -15.23
C ASP A 360 -6.63 -5.49 -16.74
N LYS A 361 -5.60 -5.90 -17.50
CA LYS A 361 -5.43 -5.57 -18.93
C LYS A 361 -6.35 -6.33 -19.92
N LYS A 362 -7.59 -6.68 -19.56
CA LYS A 362 -8.53 -7.34 -20.49
C LYS A 362 -9.89 -6.66 -20.63
#